data_AF-A0A0G2DSV4-F1
#
_entry.id   AF-A0A0G2DSV4-F1
#
_cell.length_a   1.000
_cell.length_b   1.000
_cell.length_c   1.000
_cell.angle_alpha   90.00
_cell.angle_beta   90.00
_cell.angle_gamma   90.00
#
_symmetry.space_group_name_H-M   'P 1'
#
loop_
_entity.id
_entity.type
_entity.pdbx_description
1 polymer ?
#
loop_
_entity_poly.entity_id
_entity_poly.type
_entity_poly.pdbx_seq_one_letter_code
_entity_poly.pdbx_strand_id
1 'polypeptide(L)'
;MKSIPSRQLTVYILAHKEKDTTIDALTSLMKLSFTCPQVIAAMLDDPFHIHATLSSLSFEASKLHVGKFRRFMHAKMELVHDHLEGLINTDRDKLGSLTADLQVMSQNADSHIANADVAIRCADALCAAHARLHALLPPPPGYAQARDTPVADLATYVLASLHKQKMWFVNYKSRKDGAMNLVYNLVTQNDAGNNLSIARDMRRDSASMSAIAALTMVFLPGTFTATFLDAGIWYDLRPTSLWWVWLALTVPLTLLVFASWRVYHAHTMIKVAGGKAPRYRGSPRSWAKVLRR
;
A
#
# COMPACT_ATOMS: atom_id res chain seq x y z
N MET A 1 4.36 71.16 -26.65
CA MET A 1 4.56 69.71 -26.64
C MET A 1 3.23 69.08 -26.20
N LYS A 2 2.39 68.60 -27.13
CA LYS A 2 1.10 67.97 -26.79
C LYS A 2 1.39 66.63 -26.13
N SER A 3 0.99 66.45 -24.88
CA SER A 3 1.06 65.16 -24.19
C SER A 3 0.24 64.14 -24.97
N ILE A 4 0.89 63.09 -25.44
CA ILE A 4 0.21 61.92 -26.02
C ILE A 4 -0.68 61.37 -24.90
N PRO A 5 -2.00 61.19 -25.11
CA PRO A 5 -2.85 60.61 -24.09
C PRO A 5 -2.31 59.22 -23.77
N SER A 6 -1.97 58.98 -22.52
CA SER A 6 -1.54 57.67 -22.02
C SER A 6 -2.67 56.68 -22.29
N ARG A 7 -2.60 55.96 -23.42
CA ARG A 7 -3.54 54.88 -23.72
C ARG A 7 -3.35 53.84 -22.61
N GLN A 8 -4.37 53.65 -21.79
CA GLN A 8 -4.44 52.57 -20.81
C GLN A 8 -4.48 51.26 -21.60
N LEU A 9 -3.30 50.68 -21.82
CA LEU A 9 -3.12 49.44 -22.57
C LEU A 9 -2.78 48.34 -21.57
N THR A 10 -3.64 47.34 -21.46
CA THR A 10 -3.34 46.09 -20.75
C THR A 10 -2.66 45.14 -21.71
N VAL A 11 -1.41 44.78 -21.43
CA VAL A 11 -0.63 43.85 -22.25
C VAL A 11 -0.63 42.48 -21.58
N TYR A 12 -1.09 41.45 -22.29
CA TYR A 12 -1.03 40.06 -21.85
C TYR A 12 0.17 39.37 -22.49
N ILE A 13 1.06 38.82 -21.68
CA ILE A 13 2.17 37.98 -22.14
C ILE A 13 1.82 36.54 -21.81
N LEU A 14 1.63 35.74 -22.86
CA LEU A 14 1.26 34.32 -22.76
C LEU A 14 2.47 33.47 -23.17
N ALA A 15 3.04 32.74 -22.20
CA ALA A 15 4.08 31.76 -22.47
C ALA A 15 3.45 30.36 -22.55
N HIS A 16 3.65 29.66 -23.67
CA HIS A 16 3.07 28.34 -23.89
C HIS A 16 3.99 27.44 -24.73
N LYS A 17 3.69 26.14 -24.72
CA LYS A 17 4.40 25.14 -25.54
C LYS A 17 3.98 25.24 -27.00
N GLU A 18 4.88 24.88 -27.92
CA GLU A 18 4.55 24.76 -29.35
C GLU A 18 3.38 23.78 -29.57
N LYS A 19 2.36 24.19 -30.33
CA LYS A 19 1.10 23.46 -30.59
C LYS A 19 0.23 23.19 -29.36
N ASP A 20 0.09 24.19 -28.49
CA ASP A 20 -0.81 24.10 -27.35
C ASP A 20 -2.28 24.30 -27.76
N THR A 21 -3.05 23.21 -27.69
CA THR A 21 -4.49 23.19 -28.01
C THR A 21 -5.32 24.20 -27.22
N THR A 22 -4.92 24.54 -25.98
CA THR A 22 -5.65 25.52 -25.16
C THR A 22 -5.46 26.94 -25.66
N ILE A 23 -4.26 27.26 -26.15
CA ILE A 23 -3.95 28.55 -26.76
C ILE A 23 -4.57 28.68 -28.14
N ASP A 24 -4.59 27.60 -28.94
CA ASP A 24 -5.29 27.57 -30.22
C ASP A 24 -6.79 27.82 -30.03
N ALA A 25 -7.40 27.18 -29.02
CA ALA A 25 -8.79 27.42 -28.64
C ALA A 25 -9.03 28.86 -28.17
N LEU A 26 -8.17 29.41 -27.30
CA LEU A 26 -8.25 30.80 -26.84
C LEU A 26 -8.14 31.78 -28.01
N THR A 27 -7.19 31.56 -28.92
CA THR A 27 -6.99 32.39 -30.11
C THR A 27 -8.22 32.35 -31.02
N SER A 28 -8.85 31.18 -31.15
CA SER A 28 -10.06 31.01 -31.95
C SER A 28 -11.26 31.75 -31.32
N LEU A 29 -11.42 31.66 -30.00
CA LEU A 29 -12.43 32.41 -29.25
C LEU A 29 -12.20 33.93 -29.35
N MET A 30 -10.96 34.38 -29.28
CA MET A 30 -10.61 35.78 -29.46
C MET A 30 -10.94 36.27 -30.87
N LYS A 31 -10.57 35.53 -31.92
CA LYS A 31 -10.92 35.85 -33.32
C LYS A 31 -12.42 35.99 -33.52
N LEU A 32 -13.21 35.09 -32.92
CA LEU A 32 -14.66 35.16 -32.96
C LEU A 32 -15.17 36.41 -32.24
N SER A 33 -14.62 36.69 -31.05
CA SER A 33 -14.97 37.86 -30.25
C SER A 33 -14.70 39.17 -31.01
N PHE A 34 -13.60 39.26 -31.77
CA PHE A 34 -13.30 40.42 -32.62
C PHE A 34 -14.36 40.70 -33.69
N THR A 35 -15.20 39.71 -34.03
CA THR A 35 -16.28 39.87 -35.00
C THR A 35 -17.54 40.49 -34.37
N CYS A 36 -17.62 40.52 -33.03
CA CYS A 36 -18.79 40.98 -32.27
C CYS A 36 -18.42 42.13 -31.30
N PRO A 37 -18.72 43.40 -31.62
CA PRO A 37 -18.30 44.57 -30.82
C PRO A 37 -18.74 44.52 -29.35
N GLN A 38 -19.91 43.94 -29.08
CA GLN A 38 -20.48 43.82 -27.74
C GLN A 38 -19.69 42.86 -26.84
N VAL A 39 -19.15 41.78 -27.42
CA VAL A 39 -18.35 40.77 -26.72
C VAL A 39 -16.96 41.33 -26.39
N ILE A 40 -16.39 42.12 -27.29
CA ILE A 40 -15.10 42.79 -27.09
C ILE A 40 -15.19 43.80 -25.93
N ALA A 41 -16.26 44.58 -25.87
CA ALA A 41 -16.48 45.55 -24.80
C ALA A 41 -16.55 44.84 -23.44
N ALA A 42 -17.33 43.77 -23.32
CA ALA A 42 -17.42 42.97 -22.09
C ALA A 42 -16.10 42.26 -21.72
N MET A 43 -15.29 41.83 -22.71
CA MET A 43 -13.95 41.26 -22.46
C MET A 43 -12.93 42.29 -21.97
N LEU A 44 -13.07 43.55 -22.38
CA LEU A 44 -12.15 44.64 -22.03
C LEU A 44 -12.50 45.30 -20.69
N ASP A 45 -13.73 45.12 -20.19
CA ASP A 45 -14.18 45.67 -18.91
C ASP A 45 -13.47 45.04 -17.70
N ASP A 46 -13.02 43.78 -17.81
CA ASP A 46 -12.35 43.06 -16.72
C ASP A 46 -10.95 42.53 -17.12
N PRO A 47 -9.86 42.99 -16.47
CA PRO A 47 -8.49 42.57 -16.77
C PRO A 47 -8.22 41.08 -16.43
N PHE A 48 -9.14 40.39 -15.77
CA PHE A 48 -9.02 38.96 -15.47
C PHE A 48 -9.80 38.06 -16.42
N HIS A 49 -10.55 38.61 -17.38
CA HIS A 49 -11.37 37.81 -18.30
C HIS A 49 -10.54 36.77 -19.07
N ILE A 50 -9.37 37.15 -19.59
CA ILE A 50 -8.46 36.23 -20.32
C ILE A 50 -7.87 35.16 -19.39
N HIS A 51 -7.55 35.52 -18.15
CA HIS A 51 -7.03 34.57 -17.17
C HIS A 51 -8.08 33.52 -16.76
N ALA A 52 -9.32 33.94 -16.58
CA ALA A 52 -10.43 33.07 -16.23
C ALA A 52 -10.83 32.15 -17.39
N THR A 53 -10.88 32.66 -18.62
CA THR A 53 -11.15 31.83 -19.81
C THR A 53 -10.04 30.83 -20.07
N LEU A 54 -8.77 31.24 -19.97
CA LEU A 54 -7.64 30.34 -20.12
C LEU A 54 -7.64 29.23 -19.04
N SER A 55 -7.93 29.59 -17.78
CA SER A 55 -8.04 28.60 -16.70
C SER A 55 -9.18 27.60 -16.95
N SER A 56 -10.32 28.07 -17.48
CA SER A 56 -11.44 27.21 -17.86
C SER A 56 -11.07 26.26 -19.01
N LEU A 57 -10.44 26.76 -20.06
CA LEU A 57 -9.97 25.94 -21.20
C LEU A 57 -8.94 24.91 -20.76
N SER A 58 -7.99 25.31 -19.90
CA SER A 58 -6.99 24.41 -19.32
C SER A 58 -7.65 23.31 -18.49
N PHE A 59 -8.66 23.67 -17.68
CA PHE A 59 -9.44 22.71 -16.93
C PHE A 59 -10.19 21.72 -17.84
N GLU A 60 -10.88 22.19 -18.87
CA GLU A 60 -11.57 21.33 -19.83
C GLU A 60 -10.62 20.36 -20.55
N ALA A 61 -9.45 20.85 -21.00
CA ALA A 61 -8.42 20.01 -21.59
C ALA A 61 -7.92 18.93 -20.61
N SER A 62 -7.80 19.28 -19.32
CA SER A 62 -7.36 18.34 -18.28
C SER A 62 -8.33 17.17 -18.07
N LYS A 63 -9.64 17.36 -18.30
CA LYS A 63 -10.66 16.31 -18.11
C LYS A 63 -10.39 15.07 -18.97
N LEU A 64 -9.85 15.24 -20.17
CA LEU A 64 -9.49 14.12 -21.03
C LEU A 64 -8.42 13.25 -20.37
N HIS A 65 -7.41 13.88 -19.78
CA HIS A 65 -6.32 13.19 -19.11
C HIS A 65 -6.80 12.52 -17.81
N VAL A 66 -7.62 13.22 -17.02
CA VAL A 66 -8.28 12.68 -15.82
C VAL A 66 -9.14 11.47 -16.16
N GLY A 67 -9.88 11.52 -17.27
CA GLY A 67 -10.70 10.41 -17.75
C GLY A 67 -9.87 9.18 -18.12
N LYS A 68 -8.70 9.37 -18.75
CA LYS A 68 -7.75 8.27 -19.03
C LYS A 68 -7.20 7.68 -17.74
N PHE A 69 -6.76 8.52 -16.79
CA PHE A 69 -6.26 8.08 -15.49
C PHE A 69 -7.33 7.32 -14.70
N ARG A 70 -8.58 7.81 -14.69
CA ARG A 70 -9.69 7.11 -14.03
C ARG A 70 -9.91 5.70 -14.59
N ARG A 71 -9.93 5.56 -15.92
CA ARG A 71 -10.06 4.23 -16.56
C ARG A 71 -8.90 3.32 -16.21
N PHE A 72 -7.67 3.84 -16.23
CA PHE A 72 -6.48 3.11 -15.79
C PHE A 72 -6.61 2.62 -14.35
N MET A 73 -6.99 3.50 -13.42
CA MET A 73 -7.17 3.15 -12.01
C MET A 73 -8.28 2.12 -11.82
N HIS A 74 -9.39 2.24 -12.53
CA HIS A 74 -10.46 1.25 -12.48
C HIS A 74 -10.00 -0.13 -12.98
N ALA A 75 -9.38 -0.20 -14.15
CA ALA A 75 -8.91 -1.47 -14.72
C ALA A 75 -7.86 -2.15 -13.83
N LYS A 76 -6.93 -1.37 -13.26
CA LYS A 76 -5.93 -1.92 -12.33
C LYS A 76 -6.53 -2.33 -10.99
N MET A 77 -7.50 -1.60 -10.47
CA MET A 77 -8.20 -1.98 -9.25
C MET A 77 -9.07 -3.24 -9.43
N GLU A 78 -9.66 -3.42 -10.60
CA GLU A 78 -10.39 -4.63 -10.98
C GLU A 78 -9.44 -5.83 -11.05
N LEU A 79 -8.29 -5.66 -11.72
CA LEU A 79 -7.23 -6.67 -11.70
C LEU A 79 -6.81 -7.03 -10.27
N VAL A 80 -6.64 -6.03 -9.39
CA VAL A 80 -6.34 -6.24 -7.98
C VAL A 80 -7.44 -7.06 -7.31
N HIS A 81 -8.71 -6.73 -7.55
CA HIS A 81 -9.84 -7.46 -6.99
C HIS A 81 -9.91 -8.91 -7.46
N ASP A 82 -9.75 -9.17 -8.75
CA ASP A 82 -9.73 -10.52 -9.31
C ASP A 82 -8.58 -11.36 -8.74
N HIS A 83 -7.39 -10.74 -8.62
CA HIS A 83 -6.25 -11.37 -7.95
C HIS A 83 -6.55 -11.67 -6.49
N LEU A 84 -7.36 -10.83 -5.83
CA LEU A 84 -7.76 -11.00 -4.44
C LEU A 84 -8.82 -12.10 -4.25
N GLU A 85 -9.76 -12.26 -5.17
CA GLU A 85 -10.79 -13.31 -5.09
C GLU A 85 -10.21 -14.72 -5.26
N GLY A 86 -9.10 -14.86 -5.98
CA GLY A 86 -8.39 -16.13 -6.16
C GLY A 86 -7.54 -16.60 -4.97
N LEU A 87 -7.47 -15.85 -3.87
CA LEU A 87 -6.43 -15.98 -2.84
C LEU A 87 -6.61 -17.09 -1.79
N ILE A 88 -7.38 -18.13 -2.07
CA ILE A 88 -7.43 -19.30 -1.18
C ILE A 88 -6.14 -20.14 -1.29
N ASN A 89 -5.32 -20.00 -2.34
CA ASN A 89 -4.12 -20.83 -2.57
C ASN A 89 -2.94 -20.17 -3.33
N THR A 90 -2.77 -18.84 -3.32
CA THR A 90 -1.91 -18.17 -4.34
C THR A 90 -0.41 -18.05 -4.02
N ASP A 91 0.35 -18.22 -5.10
CA ASP A 91 1.78 -18.05 -5.35
C ASP A 91 2.35 -16.65 -4.99
N ARG A 92 3.54 -16.61 -4.38
CA ARG A 92 4.20 -15.38 -3.91
C ARG A 92 4.51 -14.40 -5.04
N ASP A 93 4.79 -14.90 -6.24
CA ASP A 93 5.14 -14.07 -7.40
C ASP A 93 3.98 -13.16 -7.84
N LYS A 94 2.74 -13.66 -7.72
CA LYS A 94 1.52 -12.88 -8.04
C LYS A 94 1.26 -11.76 -7.03
N LEU A 95 1.56 -11.98 -5.74
CA LEU A 95 1.47 -10.92 -4.72
C LEU A 95 2.55 -9.87 -4.93
N GLY A 96 3.74 -10.28 -5.39
CA GLY A 96 4.81 -9.38 -5.79
C GLY A 96 4.40 -8.45 -6.94
N SER A 97 3.85 -9.01 -8.03
CA SER A 97 3.35 -8.21 -9.16
C SER A 97 2.20 -7.29 -8.77
N LEU A 98 1.30 -7.75 -7.90
CA LEU A 98 0.18 -6.95 -7.40
C LEU A 98 0.65 -5.74 -6.59
N THR A 99 1.65 -5.95 -5.73
CA THR A 99 2.28 -4.87 -4.95
C THR A 99 2.93 -3.85 -5.87
N ALA A 100 3.60 -4.29 -6.94
CA ALA A 100 4.19 -3.39 -7.95
C ALA A 100 3.12 -2.58 -8.70
N ASP A 101 2.01 -3.20 -9.11
CA ASP A 101 0.89 -2.50 -9.75
C ASP A 101 0.27 -1.44 -8.81
N LEU A 102 0.08 -1.78 -7.53
CA LEU A 102 -0.39 -0.83 -6.52
C LEU A 102 0.63 0.31 -6.29
N GLN A 103 1.93 0.05 -6.35
CA GLN A 103 2.97 1.08 -6.26
C GLN A 103 2.87 2.09 -7.41
N VAL A 104 2.73 1.60 -8.65
CA VAL A 104 2.57 2.44 -9.85
C VAL A 104 1.30 3.29 -9.76
N MET A 105 0.18 2.68 -9.33
CA MET A 105 -1.06 3.41 -9.06
C MET A 105 -0.85 4.53 -8.02
N SER A 106 -0.02 4.29 -6.99
CA SER A 106 0.28 5.30 -5.96
C SER A 106 1.01 6.49 -6.55
N GLN A 107 2.11 6.23 -7.27
CA GLN A 107 2.94 7.29 -7.85
C GLN A 107 2.14 8.16 -8.83
N ASN A 108 1.32 7.53 -9.68
CA ASN A 108 0.47 8.27 -10.61
C ASN A 108 -0.62 9.08 -9.88
N ALA A 109 -1.27 8.51 -8.86
CA ALA A 109 -2.26 9.23 -8.06
C ALA A 109 -1.65 10.44 -7.33
N ASP A 110 -0.48 10.26 -6.71
CA ASP A 110 0.23 11.31 -5.97
C ASP A 110 0.67 12.45 -6.90
N SER A 111 1.16 12.13 -8.09
CA SER A 111 1.48 13.13 -9.13
C SER A 111 0.24 13.93 -9.55
N HIS A 112 -0.91 13.28 -9.72
CA HIS A 112 -2.16 13.97 -10.05
C HIS A 112 -2.72 14.84 -8.93
N ILE A 113 -2.58 14.40 -7.68
CA ILE A 113 -2.96 15.21 -6.51
C ILE A 113 -2.07 16.46 -6.45
N ALA A 114 -0.75 16.31 -6.60
CA ALA A 114 0.18 17.44 -6.61
C ALA A 114 -0.14 18.44 -7.73
N ASN A 115 -0.40 17.96 -8.95
CA ASN A 115 -0.78 18.81 -10.07
C ASN A 115 -2.12 19.53 -9.82
N ALA A 116 -3.10 18.85 -9.23
CA ALA A 116 -4.36 19.47 -8.85
C ALA A 116 -4.17 20.55 -7.76
N ASP A 117 -3.29 20.32 -6.78
CA ASP A 117 -2.97 21.29 -5.74
C ASP A 117 -2.34 22.57 -6.31
N VAL A 118 -1.41 22.44 -7.25
CA VAL A 118 -0.82 23.60 -7.93
C VAL A 118 -1.89 24.37 -8.71
N ALA A 119 -2.75 23.67 -9.45
CA ALA A 119 -3.85 24.30 -10.19
C ALA A 119 -4.84 25.03 -9.27
N ILE A 120 -5.20 24.42 -8.13
CA ILE A 120 -6.06 25.03 -7.11
C ILE A 120 -5.41 26.31 -6.56
N ARG A 121 -4.13 26.27 -6.20
CA ARG A 121 -3.41 27.47 -5.71
C ARG A 121 -3.40 28.60 -6.74
N CYS A 122 -3.23 28.27 -8.03
CA CYS A 122 -3.32 29.26 -9.11
C CYS A 122 -4.73 29.84 -9.24
N ALA A 123 -5.77 29.01 -9.15
CA ALA A 123 -7.16 29.46 -9.20
C ALA A 123 -7.55 30.30 -7.98
N ASP A 124 -7.08 29.95 -6.78
CA ASP A 124 -7.25 30.75 -5.56
C ASP A 124 -6.56 32.11 -5.68
N ALA A 125 -5.32 32.12 -6.18
CA ALA A 125 -4.59 33.36 -6.42
C ALA A 125 -5.29 34.25 -7.45
N LEU A 126 -5.88 33.67 -8.50
CA LEU A 126 -6.69 34.37 -9.48
C LEU A 126 -7.94 34.99 -8.82
N CYS A 127 -8.70 34.21 -8.04
CA CYS A 127 -9.88 34.69 -7.32
C CYS A 127 -9.52 35.83 -6.34
N ALA A 128 -8.43 35.69 -5.60
CA ALA A 128 -7.96 36.69 -4.65
C ALA A 128 -7.44 37.96 -5.34
N ALA A 129 -6.77 37.83 -6.50
CA ALA A 129 -6.35 38.97 -7.30
C ALA A 129 -7.55 39.73 -7.88
N HIS A 130 -8.53 38.99 -8.43
CA HIS A 130 -9.78 39.54 -8.92
C HIS A 130 -10.54 40.31 -7.84
N ALA A 131 -10.74 39.70 -6.67
CA ALA A 131 -11.43 40.33 -5.55
C ALA A 131 -10.74 41.61 -5.05
N ARG A 132 -9.40 41.61 -4.98
CA ARG A 132 -8.62 42.79 -4.58
C ARG A 132 -8.75 43.93 -5.60
N LEU A 133 -8.66 43.63 -6.88
CA LEU A 133 -8.77 44.63 -7.94
C LEU A 133 -10.19 45.20 -8.02
N HIS A 134 -11.20 44.34 -7.92
CA HIS A 134 -12.60 44.74 -7.87
C HIS A 134 -12.91 45.63 -6.65
N ALA A 135 -12.26 45.40 -5.50
CA ALA A 135 -12.41 46.27 -4.32
C ALA A 135 -11.79 47.66 -4.49
N LEU A 136 -10.79 47.80 -5.37
CA LEU A 136 -10.07 49.06 -5.63
C LEU A 136 -10.69 49.89 -6.77
N LEU A 137 -11.42 49.25 -7.69
CA LEU A 137 -12.08 49.93 -8.80
C LEU A 137 -13.44 50.50 -8.38
N PRO A 138 -13.74 51.76 -8.71
CA PRO A 138 -15.06 52.31 -8.45
C PRO A 138 -16.11 51.55 -9.27
N PRO A 139 -17.28 51.23 -8.70
CA PRO A 139 -18.34 50.55 -9.43
C PRO A 139 -18.76 51.41 -10.64
N PRO A 140 -18.89 50.83 -11.84
CA PRO A 140 -19.25 51.60 -13.02
C PRO A 140 -20.60 52.30 -12.82
N PRO A 141 -20.76 53.56 -13.28
CA PRO A 141 -22.00 54.30 -13.13
C PRO A 141 -23.15 53.55 -13.83
N GLY A 142 -24.17 53.19 -13.07
CA GLY A 142 -25.32 52.39 -13.55
C GLY A 142 -25.37 50.94 -13.06
N TYR A 143 -24.26 50.40 -12.52
CA TYR A 143 -24.20 49.07 -11.90
C TYR A 143 -24.22 49.18 -10.37
N ALA A 144 -25.40 49.46 -9.81
CA ALA A 144 -25.61 49.57 -8.36
C ALA A 144 -25.43 48.24 -7.58
N GLN A 145 -25.01 47.16 -8.23
CA GLN A 145 -24.82 45.85 -7.61
C GLN A 145 -23.61 45.14 -8.22
N ALA A 146 -22.42 45.67 -7.94
CA ALA A 146 -21.12 45.10 -8.31
C ALA A 146 -20.79 43.83 -7.51
N ARG A 147 -21.71 42.86 -7.43
CA ARG A 147 -21.51 41.61 -6.67
C ARG A 147 -21.30 40.38 -7.58
N ASP A 148 -21.81 40.42 -8.81
CA ASP A 148 -21.80 39.27 -9.73
C ASP A 148 -21.17 39.68 -11.07
N THR A 149 -19.83 39.73 -11.15
CA THR A 149 -19.17 39.83 -12.45
C THR A 149 -19.07 38.44 -13.09
N PRO A 150 -19.36 38.28 -14.40
CA PRO A 150 -19.26 36.98 -15.09
C PRO A 150 -17.89 36.29 -14.92
N VAL A 151 -16.83 37.08 -14.71
CA VAL A 151 -15.46 36.60 -14.46
C VAL A 151 -15.32 35.99 -13.06
N ALA A 152 -15.96 36.58 -12.03
CA ALA A 152 -15.98 36.01 -10.68
C ALA A 152 -16.69 34.65 -10.66
N ASP A 153 -17.83 34.54 -11.36
CA ASP A 153 -18.57 33.29 -11.49
C ASP A 153 -17.77 32.22 -12.23
N LEU A 154 -17.09 32.58 -13.32
CA LEU A 154 -16.23 31.66 -14.05
C LEU A 154 -15.04 31.19 -13.21
N ALA A 155 -14.38 32.11 -12.50
CA ALA A 155 -13.23 31.78 -11.64
C ALA A 155 -13.63 30.87 -10.48
N THR A 156 -14.76 31.15 -9.82
CA THR A 156 -15.30 30.31 -8.74
C THR A 156 -15.77 28.94 -9.27
N TYR A 157 -16.37 28.87 -10.46
CA TYR A 157 -16.71 27.61 -11.13
C TYR A 157 -15.47 26.75 -11.39
N VAL A 158 -14.40 27.33 -11.95
CA VAL A 158 -13.15 26.61 -12.23
C VAL A 158 -12.52 26.12 -10.93
N LEU A 159 -12.44 26.96 -9.90
CA LEU A 159 -11.93 26.59 -8.59
C LEU A 159 -12.70 25.41 -7.98
N ALA A 160 -14.03 25.52 -7.94
CA ALA A 160 -14.90 24.45 -7.44
C ALA A 160 -14.72 23.15 -8.23
N SER A 161 -14.50 23.25 -9.54
CA SER A 161 -14.31 22.09 -10.41
C SER A 161 -12.95 21.42 -10.22
N LEU A 162 -11.89 22.19 -9.99
CA LEU A 162 -10.57 21.69 -9.60
C LEU A 162 -10.60 20.99 -8.24
N HIS A 163 -11.32 21.54 -7.27
CA HIS A 163 -11.54 20.90 -5.97
C HIS A 163 -12.22 19.54 -6.13
N LYS A 164 -13.29 19.45 -6.94
CA LYS A 164 -13.96 18.17 -7.23
C LYS A 164 -12.99 17.17 -7.85
N GLN A 165 -12.16 17.60 -8.80
CA GLN A 165 -11.15 16.75 -9.44
C GLN A 165 -10.11 16.23 -8.44
N LYS A 166 -9.61 17.08 -7.53
CA LYS A 166 -8.72 16.67 -6.44
C LYS A 166 -9.39 15.62 -5.55
N MET A 167 -10.66 15.82 -5.18
CA MET A 167 -11.38 14.84 -4.35
C MET A 167 -11.44 13.46 -5.01
N TRP A 168 -11.63 13.38 -6.33
CA TRP A 168 -11.55 12.11 -7.05
C TRP A 168 -10.18 11.45 -6.92
N PHE A 169 -9.09 12.20 -7.07
CA PHE A 169 -7.74 11.65 -6.92
C PHE A 169 -7.46 11.15 -5.50
N VAL A 170 -7.90 11.89 -4.48
CA VAL A 170 -7.80 11.47 -3.07
C VAL A 170 -8.58 10.16 -2.83
N ASN A 171 -9.78 10.04 -3.40
CA ASN A 171 -10.57 8.80 -3.29
C ASN A 171 -9.84 7.62 -3.94
N TYR A 172 -9.23 7.79 -5.11
CA TYR A 172 -8.45 6.71 -5.74
C TYR A 172 -7.23 6.31 -4.91
N LYS A 173 -6.54 7.28 -4.29
CA LYS A 173 -5.44 7.01 -3.36
C LYS A 173 -5.91 6.17 -2.18
N SER A 174 -7.01 6.55 -1.54
CA SER A 174 -7.59 5.81 -0.41
C SER A 174 -7.98 4.38 -0.77
N ARG A 175 -8.62 4.16 -1.94
CA ARG A 175 -8.98 2.80 -2.41
C ARG A 175 -7.76 1.90 -2.59
N LYS A 176 -6.70 2.44 -3.18
CA LYS A 176 -5.42 1.75 -3.35
C LYS A 176 -4.75 1.46 -2.00
N ASP A 177 -4.76 2.39 -1.05
CA ASP A 177 -4.22 2.16 0.30
C ASP A 177 -4.96 1.02 1.02
N GLY A 178 -6.29 0.95 0.85
CA GLY A 178 -7.10 -0.16 1.32
C GLY A 178 -6.70 -1.50 0.70
N ALA A 179 -6.52 -1.54 -0.63
CA ALA A 179 -6.05 -2.74 -1.32
C ALA A 179 -4.65 -3.17 -0.86
N MET A 180 -3.73 -2.22 -0.69
CA MET A 180 -2.37 -2.50 -0.22
C MET A 180 -2.38 -3.14 1.17
N ASN A 181 -3.18 -2.61 2.10
CA ASN A 181 -3.34 -3.20 3.43
C ASN A 181 -3.88 -4.64 3.37
N LEU A 182 -4.83 -4.90 2.47
CA LEU A 182 -5.35 -6.25 2.27
C LEU A 182 -4.27 -7.20 1.74
N VAL A 183 -3.48 -6.77 0.74
CA VAL A 183 -2.35 -7.57 0.22
C VAL A 183 -1.36 -7.89 1.34
N TYR A 184 -0.96 -6.92 2.16
CA TYR A 184 -0.06 -7.16 3.29
C TYR A 184 -0.62 -8.16 4.31
N ASN A 185 -1.90 -8.05 4.64
CA ASN A 185 -2.55 -9.00 5.54
C ASN A 185 -2.56 -10.42 4.95
N LEU A 186 -2.77 -10.57 3.65
CA LEU A 186 -2.76 -11.87 2.98
C LEU A 186 -1.36 -12.47 2.89
N VAL A 187 -0.32 -11.67 2.57
CA VAL A 187 1.09 -12.11 2.67
C VAL A 187 1.36 -12.66 4.07
N THR A 188 0.96 -11.92 5.10
CA THR A 188 1.21 -12.28 6.50
C THR A 188 0.48 -13.58 6.88
N GLN A 189 -0.77 -13.76 6.43
CA GLN A 189 -1.52 -15.00 6.66
C GLN A 189 -0.89 -16.20 5.95
N ASN A 190 -0.45 -16.02 4.70
CA ASN A 190 0.21 -17.07 3.94
C ASN A 190 1.53 -17.48 4.61
N ASP A 191 2.34 -16.52 5.04
CA ASP A 191 3.60 -16.76 5.74
C ASP A 191 3.37 -17.47 7.09
N ALA A 192 2.33 -17.09 7.83
CA ALA A 192 1.94 -17.78 9.06
C ALA A 192 1.49 -19.23 8.79
N GLY A 193 0.72 -19.46 7.72
CA GLY A 193 0.31 -20.79 7.27
C GLY A 193 1.51 -21.66 6.89
N ASN A 194 2.46 -21.12 6.13
CA ASN A 194 3.69 -21.80 5.73
C ASN A 194 4.61 -22.10 6.94
N ASN A 195 4.74 -21.17 7.89
CA ASN A 195 5.48 -21.43 9.11
C ASN A 195 4.83 -22.53 9.94
N LEU A 196 3.50 -22.63 9.93
CA LEU A 196 2.78 -23.70 10.61
C LEU A 196 2.96 -25.05 9.91
N SER A 197 2.98 -25.11 8.58
CA SER A 197 3.29 -26.36 7.85
C SER A 197 4.73 -26.80 8.14
N ILE A 198 5.70 -25.90 8.04
CA ILE A 198 7.10 -26.17 8.41
C ILE A 198 7.20 -26.69 9.85
N ALA A 199 6.54 -26.04 10.81
CA ALA A 199 6.54 -26.49 12.21
C ALA A 199 5.91 -27.89 12.38
N ARG A 200 4.87 -28.22 11.60
CA ARG A 200 4.27 -29.57 11.60
C ARG A 200 5.22 -30.60 11.00
N ASP A 201 5.88 -30.28 9.90
CA ASP A 201 6.84 -31.16 9.24
C ASP A 201 8.06 -31.40 10.13
N MET A 202 8.60 -30.34 10.76
CA MET A 202 9.66 -30.46 11.77
C MET A 202 9.23 -31.28 12.98
N ARG A 203 7.97 -31.16 13.44
CA ARG A 203 7.46 -31.97 14.55
C ARG A 203 7.38 -33.45 14.16
N ARG A 204 6.93 -33.75 12.93
CA ARG A 204 6.87 -35.11 12.41
C ARG A 204 8.27 -35.69 12.26
N ASP A 205 9.22 -34.93 11.71
CA ASP A 205 10.62 -35.33 11.57
C ASP A 205 11.26 -35.59 12.94
N SER A 206 11.04 -34.71 13.91
CA SER A 206 11.52 -34.88 15.29
C SER A 206 10.95 -36.14 15.97
N ALA A 207 9.69 -36.51 15.68
CA ALA A 207 9.11 -37.74 16.17
C ALA A 207 9.81 -38.98 15.57
N SER A 208 10.08 -38.98 14.26
CA SER A 208 10.85 -40.04 13.60
C SER A 208 12.28 -40.15 14.15
N MET A 209 12.95 -39.02 14.35
CA MET A 209 14.29 -38.97 14.95
C MET A 209 14.29 -39.55 16.37
N SER A 210 13.27 -39.23 17.17
CA SER A 210 13.10 -39.77 18.52
C SER A 210 12.90 -41.29 18.51
N ALA A 211 12.18 -41.82 17.51
CA ALA A 211 11.99 -43.26 17.37
C ALA A 211 13.30 -44.00 17.02
N ILE A 212 14.11 -43.44 16.10
CA ILE A 212 15.43 -44.02 15.75
C ILE A 212 16.36 -44.00 16.97
N ALA A 213 16.41 -42.89 17.70
CA ALA A 213 17.22 -42.79 18.91
C ALA A 213 16.77 -43.80 19.99
N ALA A 214 15.46 -44.01 20.16
CA ALA A 214 14.96 -45.04 21.06
C ALA A 214 15.39 -46.45 20.62
N LEU A 215 15.39 -46.73 19.30
CA LEU A 215 15.83 -48.01 18.76
C LEU A 215 17.32 -48.27 19.00
N THR A 216 18.19 -47.26 18.79
CA THR A 216 19.63 -47.40 19.06
C THR A 216 19.92 -47.55 20.55
N MET A 217 19.16 -46.91 21.43
CA MET A 217 19.26 -47.09 22.88
C MET A 217 18.96 -48.52 23.35
N VAL A 218 18.14 -49.27 22.60
CA VAL A 218 17.87 -50.70 22.88
C VAL A 218 18.98 -51.60 22.33
N PHE A 219 19.42 -51.37 21.08
CA PHE A 219 20.34 -52.28 20.40
C PHE A 219 21.81 -52.10 20.80
N LEU A 220 22.25 -50.86 21.03
CA LEU A 220 23.67 -50.55 21.28
C LEU A 220 24.23 -51.21 22.55
N PRO A 221 23.51 -51.25 23.70
CA PRO A 221 23.96 -52.00 24.87
C PRO A 221 24.10 -53.50 24.60
N GLY A 222 23.13 -54.08 23.88
CA GLY A 222 23.10 -55.51 23.58
C GLY A 222 24.18 -55.97 22.62
N THR A 223 24.50 -55.16 21.60
CA THR A 223 25.62 -55.45 20.69
C THR A 223 26.96 -55.30 21.40
N PHE A 224 27.13 -54.25 22.23
CA PHE A 224 28.35 -54.06 23.00
C PHE A 224 28.64 -55.22 23.96
N THR A 225 27.66 -55.64 24.76
CA THR A 225 27.83 -56.76 25.69
C THR A 225 28.03 -58.10 24.96
N ALA A 226 27.41 -58.30 23.80
CA ALA A 226 27.62 -59.48 22.96
C ALA A 226 29.07 -59.54 22.44
N THR A 227 29.58 -58.45 21.84
CA THR A 227 30.97 -58.38 21.37
C THR A 227 31.97 -58.50 22.51
N PHE A 228 31.66 -57.91 23.67
CA PHE A 228 32.54 -58.00 24.85
C PHE A 228 32.65 -59.43 25.39
N LEU A 229 31.57 -60.20 25.37
CA LEU A 229 31.59 -61.61 25.77
C LEU A 229 32.21 -62.53 24.69
N ASP A 230 32.05 -62.17 23.41
CA ASP A 230 32.65 -62.89 22.27
C ASP A 230 34.16 -62.68 22.14
N ALA A 231 34.71 -61.58 22.69
CA ALA A 231 36.14 -61.27 22.70
C ALA A 231 37.04 -62.29 23.45
N GLY A 232 36.50 -63.43 23.89
CA GLY A 232 37.27 -64.60 24.32
C GLY A 232 37.89 -64.51 25.71
N ILE A 233 37.51 -63.50 26.50
CA ILE A 233 38.06 -63.26 27.86
C ILE A 233 37.59 -64.35 28.84
N TRP A 234 36.50 -65.05 28.54
CA TRP A 234 35.83 -66.02 29.42
C TRP A 234 35.83 -67.44 28.82
N TYR A 235 37.01 -68.07 28.74
CA TYR A 235 37.17 -69.39 28.10
C TYR A 235 36.62 -70.58 28.92
N ASP A 236 36.46 -70.43 30.23
CA ASP A 236 36.05 -71.51 31.16
C ASP A 236 34.53 -71.62 31.39
N LEU A 237 33.72 -70.71 30.83
CA LEU A 237 32.27 -70.69 31.04
C LEU A 237 31.53 -71.50 29.97
N ARG A 238 30.64 -72.41 30.42
CA ARG A 238 29.77 -73.18 29.52
C ARG A 238 28.89 -72.24 28.67
N PRO A 239 28.61 -72.55 27.38
CA PRO A 239 27.78 -71.73 26.49
C PRO A 239 26.41 -71.38 27.08
N THR A 240 25.81 -72.29 27.84
CA THR A 240 24.52 -72.09 28.52
C THR A 240 24.60 -71.08 29.67
N SER A 241 25.76 -70.94 30.32
CA SER A 241 26.00 -69.97 31.40
C SER A 241 26.27 -68.56 30.83
N LEU A 242 26.99 -68.47 29.71
CA LEU A 242 27.28 -67.21 29.01
C LEU A 242 26.00 -66.49 28.56
N TRP A 243 24.95 -67.23 28.17
CA TRP A 243 23.66 -66.65 27.81
C TRP A 243 22.99 -65.92 28.99
N TRP A 244 22.99 -66.50 30.18
CA TRP A 244 22.44 -65.87 31.39
C TRP A 244 23.26 -64.67 31.84
N VAL A 245 24.60 -64.74 31.73
CA VAL A 245 25.50 -63.62 32.05
C VAL A 245 25.30 -62.46 31.07
N TRP A 246 25.15 -62.74 29.77
CA TRP A 246 24.82 -61.73 28.77
C TRP A 246 23.51 -61.02 29.08
N LEU A 247 22.47 -61.78 29.43
CA LEU A 247 21.17 -61.22 29.78
C LEU A 247 21.25 -60.36 31.06
N ALA A 248 21.93 -60.86 32.10
CA ALA A 248 22.12 -60.18 33.37
C ALA A 248 22.92 -58.87 33.25
N LEU A 249 23.82 -58.76 32.26
CA LEU A 249 24.61 -57.55 32.00
C LEU A 249 23.88 -56.56 31.07
N THR A 250 23.18 -57.07 30.06
CA THR A 250 22.52 -56.25 29.04
C THR A 250 21.31 -55.50 29.59
N VAL A 251 20.45 -56.17 30.37
CA VAL A 251 19.23 -55.57 30.94
C VAL A 251 19.52 -54.33 31.80
N PRO A 252 20.42 -54.36 32.81
CA PRO A 252 20.71 -53.17 33.62
C PRO A 252 21.38 -52.07 32.81
N LEU A 253 22.22 -52.41 31.83
CA LEU A 253 22.87 -51.42 30.96
C LEU A 253 21.84 -50.68 30.09
N THR A 254 20.89 -51.41 29.48
CA THR A 254 19.79 -50.80 28.72
C THR A 254 18.91 -49.93 29.63
N LEU A 255 18.58 -50.39 30.85
CA LEU A 255 17.83 -49.57 31.82
C LEU A 255 18.57 -48.28 32.19
N LEU A 256 19.89 -48.33 32.37
CA LEU A 256 20.73 -47.16 32.67
C LEU A 256 20.69 -46.15 31.52
N VAL A 257 20.83 -46.61 30.28
CA VAL A 257 20.77 -45.76 29.08
C VAL A 257 19.40 -45.08 28.96
N PHE A 258 18.30 -45.83 29.12
CA PHE A 258 16.94 -45.28 29.09
C PHE A 258 16.67 -44.30 30.24
N ALA A 259 17.17 -44.59 31.45
CA ALA A 259 17.05 -43.70 32.60
C ALA A 259 17.79 -42.39 32.37
N SER A 260 19.04 -42.46 31.89
CA SER A 260 19.85 -41.28 31.52
C SER A 260 19.14 -40.42 30.49
N TRP A 261 18.57 -41.03 29.45
CA TRP A 261 17.81 -40.31 28.43
C TRP A 261 16.55 -39.64 28.99
N ARG A 262 15.76 -40.33 29.82
CA ARG A 262 14.57 -39.74 30.45
C ARG A 262 14.91 -38.55 31.34
N VAL A 263 15.97 -38.66 32.15
CA VAL A 263 16.45 -37.59 33.03
C VAL A 263 16.91 -36.40 32.19
N TYR A 264 17.72 -36.63 31.15
CA TYR A 264 18.13 -35.59 30.22
C TYR A 264 16.93 -34.87 29.59
N HIS A 265 15.96 -35.64 29.08
CA HIS A 265 14.80 -35.06 28.40
C HIS A 265 13.93 -34.24 29.38
N ALA A 266 13.67 -34.75 30.59
CA ALA A 266 12.95 -34.03 31.62
C ALA A 266 13.65 -32.71 32.01
N HIS A 267 14.97 -32.71 32.19
CA HIS A 267 15.72 -31.49 32.49
C HIS A 267 15.72 -30.48 31.33
N THR A 268 15.80 -30.92 30.08
CA THR A 268 15.68 -30.02 28.93
C THR A 268 14.31 -29.36 28.84
N MET A 269 13.23 -30.11 29.09
CA MET A 269 11.86 -29.59 29.04
C MET A 269 11.58 -28.60 30.18
N ILE A 270 12.12 -28.84 31.37
CA ILE A 270 12.03 -27.93 32.52
C ILE A 270 12.78 -26.61 32.25
N LYS A 271 13.95 -26.66 31.59
CA LYS A 271 14.69 -25.44 31.20
C LYS A 271 13.94 -24.62 30.15
N VAL A 272 13.28 -25.26 29.19
CA VAL A 272 12.45 -24.59 28.18
C VAL A 272 11.20 -23.96 28.81
N ALA A 273 10.59 -24.59 29.81
CA ALA A 273 9.47 -24.03 30.56
C ALA A 273 9.87 -22.93 31.57
N GLY A 274 11.08 -23.01 32.13
CA GLY A 274 11.63 -22.04 33.08
C GLY A 274 12.33 -20.84 32.45
N GLY A 275 12.72 -20.95 31.17
CA GLY A 275 13.10 -19.80 30.35
C GLY A 275 11.85 -18.96 30.08
N LYS A 276 11.76 -17.78 30.70
CA LYS A 276 10.62 -16.86 30.57
C LYS A 276 10.20 -16.72 29.11
N ALA A 277 9.12 -17.41 28.72
CA ALA A 277 8.41 -17.10 27.49
C ALA A 277 7.99 -15.61 27.55
N PRO A 278 8.11 -14.83 26.46
CA PRO A 278 7.58 -13.48 26.44
C PRO A 278 6.10 -13.56 26.77
N ARG A 279 5.74 -13.01 27.93
CA ARG A 279 4.37 -12.96 28.43
C ARG A 279 3.58 -12.06 27.50
N TYR A 280 2.98 -12.62 26.45
CA TYR A 280 1.94 -11.94 25.70
C TYR A 280 0.75 -11.72 26.65
N ARG A 281 0.72 -10.53 27.27
CA ARG A 281 -0.36 -10.08 28.14
C ARG A 281 -1.49 -9.52 27.28
N GLY A 282 -2.09 -10.37 26.46
CA GLY A 282 -3.39 -10.11 25.84
C GLY A 282 -4.45 -10.80 26.68
N SER A 283 -5.16 -10.06 27.54
CA SER A 283 -6.25 -10.60 28.34
C SER A 283 -7.39 -11.14 27.44
N PRO A 284 -7.92 -12.37 27.65
CA PRO A 284 -9.00 -12.92 26.83
C PRO A 284 -10.41 -12.34 27.07
N ARG A 285 -10.55 -11.14 27.66
CA ARG A 285 -11.84 -10.70 28.25
C ARG A 285 -12.49 -9.42 27.71
N SER A 286 -12.09 -8.86 26.57
CA SER A 286 -12.78 -7.67 26.01
C SER A 286 -13.51 -7.85 24.67
N TRP A 287 -13.45 -9.01 24.00
CA TRP A 287 -14.06 -9.18 22.67
C TRP A 287 -15.59 -9.28 22.68
N ALA A 288 -16.23 -9.44 23.84
CA ALA A 288 -17.69 -9.55 23.95
C ALA A 288 -18.45 -8.20 24.02
N LYS A 289 -17.78 -7.04 24.01
CA LYS A 289 -18.45 -5.73 24.07
C LYS A 289 -18.44 -4.92 22.77
N VAL A 290 -17.77 -5.37 21.71
CA VAL A 290 -17.66 -4.61 20.45
C VAL A 290 -18.70 -5.02 19.39
N LEU A 291 -19.44 -6.11 19.61
CA LEU A 291 -20.52 -6.56 18.71
C LEU A 291 -21.94 -6.11 19.12
N ARG A 292 -22.06 -5.11 20.00
CA ARG A 292 -23.34 -4.46 20.29
C ARG A 292 -23.17 -2.95 20.46
N ARG A 293 -22.80 -2.25 19.40
CA ARG A 293 -23.20 -0.87 19.11
C ARG A 293 -23.24 -0.67 17.61
#